data_AF-A0A3R6NQX2-F1
#
_entry.id   AF-A0A3R6NQX2-F1
#
_cell.length_a   1.000
_cell.length_b   1.000
_cell.length_c   1.000
_cell.angle_alpha   90.00
_cell.angle_beta   90.00
_cell.angle_gamma   90.00
#
_symmetry.space_group_name_H-M   'P 1'
#
loop_
_entity.id
_entity.type
_entity.pdbx_description
1 polymer ?
#
loop_
_entity_poly.entity_id
_entity_poly.type
_entity_poly.pdbx_seq_one_letter_code
_entity_poly.pdbx_strand_id
1 'polypeptide(L)'
;MDKDERLLKIVLRYREELQRKIKERQYEMQHDNNDHYLIYNALGFTSKEGYQIDFQQNVGRFLYKYAGSLLEELAIKCIKEAHPDAKEKVKLPNTIDKSPKTVEIDCLVGKHAYEIKWKDATTDGDHIKKEHKRVKIIKDAGYVPIRIMFFEPNRDQAIKIQSKLKKLYENIGGEYYSGEDAWRYLKKETGIDLKRLFEKLKE
;
A
#
# COMPACT_ATOMS: atom_id res chain seq x y z
N MET A 1 0.98 -0.73 28.88
CA MET A 1 0.27 -0.28 27.67
C MET A 1 0.04 -1.50 26.82
N ASP A 2 -1.23 -1.86 26.64
CA ASP A 2 -1.62 -3.07 25.90
C ASP A 2 -1.13 -2.99 24.44
N LYS A 3 -0.81 -4.12 23.81
CA LYS A 3 -0.31 -4.15 22.42
C LYS A 3 -1.35 -3.57 21.46
N ASP A 4 -2.62 -3.92 21.68
CA ASP A 4 -3.75 -3.38 20.93
C ASP A 4 -3.84 -1.85 21.09
N GLU A 5 -3.51 -1.30 22.28
CA GLU A 5 -3.55 0.15 22.54
C GLU A 5 -2.49 0.92 21.71
N ARG A 6 -1.30 0.33 21.51
CA ARG A 6 -0.23 0.92 20.66
C ARG A 6 -0.66 1.00 19.20
N LEU A 7 -1.21 -0.08 18.68
CA LEU A 7 -1.68 -0.15 17.30
C LEU A 7 -2.89 0.76 17.08
N LEU A 8 -3.79 0.84 18.07
CA LEU A 8 -4.94 1.73 18.02
C LEU A 8 -4.54 3.21 17.95
N LYS A 9 -3.49 3.62 18.66
CA LYS A 9 -2.94 4.99 18.56
C LYS A 9 -2.49 5.34 17.14
N ILE A 10 -1.92 4.38 16.41
CA ILE A 10 -1.56 4.57 15.01
C ILE A 10 -2.83 4.79 14.17
N VAL A 11 -3.84 3.93 14.34
CA VAL A 11 -5.12 4.05 13.60
C VAL A 11 -5.78 5.40 13.84
N LEU A 12 -5.86 5.86 15.09
CA LEU A 12 -6.48 7.14 15.44
C LEU A 12 -5.73 8.32 14.82
N ARG A 13 -4.39 8.30 14.86
CA ARG A 13 -3.57 9.33 14.21
C ARG A 13 -3.84 9.42 12.70
N TYR A 14 -3.83 8.29 11.99
CA TYR A 14 -4.13 8.29 10.54
C TYR A 14 -5.57 8.75 10.25
N ARG A 15 -6.54 8.40 11.11
CA ARG A 15 -7.92 8.86 10.99
C ARG A 15 -8.00 10.39 11.10
N GLU A 16 -7.40 10.97 12.14
CA GLU A 16 -7.39 12.41 12.36
C GLU A 16 -6.69 13.15 11.22
N GLU A 17 -5.53 12.67 10.78
CA GLU A 17 -4.77 13.27 9.69
C GLU A 17 -5.53 13.22 8.35
N LEU A 18 -6.19 12.10 8.03
CA LEU A 18 -7.01 11.98 6.82
C LEU A 18 -8.18 12.97 6.85
N GLN A 19 -8.91 13.04 7.97
CA GLN A 19 -10.03 13.98 8.11
C GLN A 19 -9.58 15.43 7.99
N ARG A 20 -8.43 15.77 8.58
CA ARG A 20 -7.82 17.09 8.41
C ARG A 20 -7.48 17.37 6.94
N LYS A 21 -6.85 16.43 6.23
CA LYS A 21 -6.46 16.60 4.82
C LYS A 21 -7.66 16.79 3.88
N ILE A 22 -8.76 16.09 4.15
CA ILE A 22 -10.01 16.26 3.39
C ILE A 22 -10.57 17.67 3.59
N LYS A 23 -10.60 18.17 4.84
CA LYS A 23 -11.07 19.54 5.15
C LYS A 23 -10.17 20.62 4.54
N GLU A 24 -8.85 20.46 4.62
CA GLU A 24 -7.89 21.37 3.99
C GLU A 24 -8.14 21.47 2.48
N ARG A 25 -8.24 20.33 1.79
CA ARG A 25 -8.49 20.32 0.34
C ARG A 25 -9.84 20.94 -0.01
N GLN A 26 -10.88 20.68 0.79
CA GLN A 26 -12.19 21.30 0.58
C GLN A 26 -12.12 22.84 0.64
N TYR A 27 -11.30 23.40 1.55
CA TYR A 27 -11.10 24.84 1.66
C TYR A 27 -10.25 25.41 0.50
N GLU A 28 -9.18 24.71 0.13
CA GLU A 28 -8.34 25.08 -1.03
C GLU A 28 -9.18 25.16 -2.32
N MET A 29 -10.07 24.19 -2.55
CA MET A 29 -10.92 24.14 -3.74
C MET A 29 -11.88 25.33 -3.89
N GLN A 30 -12.14 26.10 -2.82
CA GLN A 30 -12.94 27.33 -2.91
C GLN A 30 -12.21 28.44 -3.66
N HIS A 31 -10.88 28.34 -3.77
CA HIS A 31 -9.99 29.33 -4.37
C HIS A 31 -9.32 28.82 -5.65
N ASP A 32 -9.60 27.58 -6.07
CA ASP A 32 -9.05 27.00 -7.28
C ASP A 32 -9.63 27.69 -8.53
N ASN A 33 -8.80 27.81 -9.58
CA ASN A 33 -9.30 28.17 -10.91
C ASN A 33 -10.08 26.97 -11.48
N ASN A 34 -11.34 27.19 -11.89
CA ASN A 34 -12.25 26.19 -12.41
C ASN A 34 -12.59 26.39 -13.91
N ASP A 35 -11.75 27.08 -14.67
CA ASP A 35 -11.94 27.32 -16.11
C ASP A 35 -12.11 26.02 -16.91
N HIS A 36 -11.50 24.92 -16.45
CA HIS A 36 -11.65 23.59 -17.07
C HIS A 36 -13.08 23.05 -17.00
N TYR A 37 -13.96 23.61 -16.16
CA TYR A 37 -15.38 23.22 -16.13
C TYR A 37 -16.11 23.55 -17.42
N LEU A 38 -15.57 24.41 -18.29
CA LEU A 38 -16.06 24.56 -19.66
C LEU A 38 -16.07 23.22 -20.40
N ILE A 39 -15.05 22.39 -20.21
CA ILE A 39 -14.97 21.05 -20.81
C ILE A 39 -16.00 20.12 -20.18
N TYR A 40 -16.20 20.19 -18.85
CA TYR A 40 -17.22 19.39 -18.16
C TYR A 40 -18.63 19.73 -18.66
N ASN A 41 -18.92 21.02 -18.84
CA ASN A 41 -20.17 21.52 -19.42
C ASN A 41 -20.37 21.01 -20.85
N ALA A 42 -19.33 21.02 -21.69
CA ALA A 42 -19.40 20.46 -23.04
C ALA A 42 -19.69 18.94 -23.05
N LEU A 43 -19.31 18.24 -21.98
CA LEU A 43 -19.63 16.81 -21.76
C LEU A 43 -20.98 16.58 -21.06
N GLY A 44 -21.76 17.63 -20.78
CA GLY A 44 -23.10 17.55 -20.20
C GLY A 44 -23.17 17.59 -18.67
N PHE A 45 -22.07 17.92 -17.98
CA PHE A 45 -22.05 18.11 -16.53
C PHE A 45 -22.09 19.59 -16.18
N THR A 46 -22.89 19.98 -15.20
CA THR A 46 -22.86 21.33 -14.65
C THR A 46 -21.57 21.59 -13.86
N SER A 47 -21.18 22.85 -13.72
CA SER A 47 -20.06 23.26 -12.86
C SER A 47 -20.17 22.74 -11.41
N LYS A 48 -21.40 22.59 -10.88
CA LYS A 48 -21.63 22.05 -9.54
C LYS A 48 -21.32 20.56 -9.47
N GLU A 49 -21.74 19.79 -10.48
CA GLU A 49 -21.40 18.36 -10.58
C GLU A 49 -19.89 18.18 -10.80
N GLY A 50 -19.28 19.03 -11.63
CA GLY A 50 -17.84 19.11 -11.82
C GLY A 50 -17.07 19.25 -10.51
N TYR A 51 -17.46 20.22 -9.67
CA TYR A 51 -16.89 20.40 -8.34
C TYR A 51 -17.03 19.16 -7.45
N GLN A 52 -18.21 18.54 -7.44
CA GLN A 52 -18.44 17.35 -6.63
C GLN A 52 -17.59 16.17 -7.10
N ILE A 53 -17.44 15.98 -8.41
CA ILE A 53 -16.60 14.93 -8.99
C ILE A 53 -15.14 15.16 -8.61
N ASP A 54 -14.61 16.37 -8.82
CA ASP A 54 -13.23 16.71 -8.48
C ASP A 54 -12.99 16.53 -6.97
N PHE A 55 -13.93 16.94 -6.12
CA PHE A 55 -13.81 16.76 -4.67
C PHE A 55 -13.78 15.28 -4.29
N GLN A 56 -14.70 14.46 -4.81
CA GLN A 56 -14.72 13.02 -4.52
C GLN A 56 -13.48 12.31 -5.06
N GLN A 57 -12.94 12.73 -6.21
CA GLN A 57 -11.67 12.21 -6.71
C GLN A 57 -10.51 12.51 -5.74
N ASN A 58 -10.46 13.72 -5.17
CA ASN A 58 -9.48 14.07 -4.14
C ASN A 58 -9.66 13.23 -2.88
N VAL A 59 -10.88 13.09 -2.37
CA VAL A 59 -11.19 12.24 -1.20
C VAL A 59 -10.78 10.80 -1.46
N GLY A 60 -11.14 10.24 -2.61
CA GLY A 60 -10.77 8.89 -3.02
C GLY A 60 -9.25 8.69 -3.05
N ARG A 61 -8.51 9.65 -3.63
CA ARG A 61 -7.04 9.62 -3.66
C ARG A 61 -6.43 9.65 -2.26
N PHE A 62 -6.94 10.51 -1.37
CA PHE A 62 -6.47 10.54 0.01
C PHE A 62 -6.77 9.25 0.73
N LEU A 63 -7.99 8.73 0.63
CA LEU A 63 -8.38 7.49 1.27
C LEU A 63 -7.48 6.32 0.84
N TYR A 64 -7.25 6.14 -0.47
CA TYR A 64 -6.37 5.09 -0.99
C TYR A 64 -4.93 5.23 -0.49
N LYS A 65 -4.39 6.45 -0.45
CA LYS A 65 -3.05 6.72 0.08
C LYS A 65 -2.97 6.37 1.57
N TYR A 66 -3.90 6.89 2.37
CA TYR A 66 -3.91 6.71 3.82
C TYR A 66 -4.17 5.26 4.22
N ALA A 67 -5.03 4.53 3.49
CA ALA A 67 -5.23 3.10 3.69
C ALA A 67 -3.93 2.31 3.48
N GLY A 68 -3.18 2.63 2.41
CA GLY A 68 -1.89 2.01 2.15
C GLY A 68 -0.86 2.30 3.23
N SER A 69 -0.65 3.57 3.58
CA SER A 69 0.34 3.96 4.59
C SER A 69 0.00 3.43 5.99
N LEU A 70 -1.28 3.47 6.37
CA LEU A 70 -1.73 2.93 7.66
C LEU A 70 -1.40 1.44 7.78
N LEU A 71 -1.74 0.65 6.76
CA LEU A 71 -1.57 -0.80 6.84
C LEU A 71 -0.11 -1.22 6.73
N GLU A 72 0.70 -0.51 5.94
CA GLU A 72 2.16 -0.66 5.90
C GLU A 72 2.75 -0.42 7.29
N GLU A 73 2.44 0.72 7.92
CA GLU A 73 2.99 1.07 9.22
C GLU A 73 2.58 0.07 10.31
N LEU A 74 1.31 -0.36 10.33
CA LEU A 74 0.83 -1.35 11.29
C LEU A 74 1.49 -2.71 11.12
N ALA A 75 1.65 -3.17 9.88
CA ALA A 75 2.30 -4.46 9.59
C ALA A 75 3.78 -4.42 9.98
N ILE A 76 4.50 -3.34 9.61
CA ILE A 76 5.89 -3.12 10.04
C ILE A 76 5.98 -3.11 11.57
N LYS A 77 5.05 -2.44 12.25
CA LYS A 77 5.03 -2.40 13.71
C LYS A 77 4.86 -3.79 14.33
N CYS A 78 3.97 -4.62 13.77
CA CYS A 78 3.80 -6.01 14.20
C CYS A 78 5.09 -6.81 14.01
N ILE A 79 5.73 -6.68 12.84
CA ILE A 79 6.99 -7.36 12.52
C ILE A 79 8.09 -6.97 13.51
N LYS A 80 8.26 -5.67 13.79
CA LYS A 80 9.29 -5.18 14.72
C LYS A 80 9.07 -5.59 16.17
N GLU A 81 7.82 -5.82 16.58
CA GLU A 81 7.55 -6.32 17.92
C GLU A 81 7.94 -7.79 18.09
N ALA A 82 7.86 -8.59 17.02
CA ALA A 82 8.30 -9.98 17.01
C ALA A 82 9.80 -10.11 16.70
N HIS A 83 10.35 -9.19 15.89
CA HIS A 83 11.73 -9.16 15.43
C HIS A 83 12.35 -7.78 15.71
N PRO A 84 12.89 -7.55 16.92
CA PRO A 84 13.41 -6.23 17.32
C PRO A 84 14.58 -5.72 16.46
N ASP A 85 15.29 -6.60 15.76
CA ASP A 85 16.39 -6.30 14.84
C ASP A 85 15.92 -5.92 13.43
N ALA A 86 14.61 -5.97 13.17
CA ALA A 86 14.03 -5.63 11.88
C ALA A 86 14.28 -4.16 11.50
N LYS A 87 14.68 -3.93 10.24
CA LYS A 87 15.02 -2.62 9.69
C LYS A 87 13.91 -2.13 8.76
N GLU A 88 13.54 -0.86 8.88
CA GLU A 88 12.52 -0.24 8.02
C GLU A 88 13.17 0.48 6.85
N LYS A 89 12.48 0.49 5.69
CA LYS A 89 12.80 1.32 4.52
C LYS A 89 14.26 1.20 4.08
N VAL A 90 14.76 -0.04 4.05
CA VAL A 90 16.12 -0.34 3.62
C VAL A 90 16.23 -0.08 2.12
N LYS A 91 17.22 0.71 1.72
CA LYS A 91 17.45 1.04 0.31
C LYS A 91 18.61 0.22 -0.24
N LEU A 92 18.37 -0.51 -1.32
CA LEU A 92 19.39 -1.20 -2.08
C LEU A 92 19.73 -0.42 -3.35
N PRO A 93 21.01 -0.36 -3.77
CA PRO A 93 21.37 0.23 -5.05
C PRO A 93 20.72 -0.55 -6.18
N ASN A 94 20.24 0.15 -7.20
CA ASN A 94 19.79 -0.49 -8.42
C ASN A 94 21.01 -0.98 -9.22
N THR A 95 21.10 -2.30 -9.38
CA THR A 95 22.19 -2.99 -10.09
C THR A 95 21.87 -3.31 -11.55
N ILE A 96 20.65 -3.01 -12.02
CA ILE A 96 20.15 -3.40 -13.34
C ILE A 96 20.19 -2.23 -14.33
N ASP A 97 19.74 -1.05 -13.91
CA ASP A 97 19.70 0.15 -14.76
C ASP A 97 19.90 1.44 -13.94
N LYS A 98 19.79 2.60 -14.59
CA LYS A 98 20.06 3.90 -13.97
C LYS A 98 18.87 4.47 -13.19
N SER A 99 17.66 3.91 -13.29
CA SER A 99 16.46 4.52 -12.72
C SER A 99 15.39 3.50 -12.30
N PRO A 100 14.93 3.50 -11.04
CA PRO A 100 15.33 4.42 -9.95
C PRO A 100 16.76 4.14 -9.45
N LYS A 101 17.39 5.08 -8.74
CA LYS A 101 18.75 4.88 -8.20
C LYS A 101 18.82 3.76 -7.15
N THR A 102 17.74 3.58 -6.40
CA THR A 102 17.62 2.56 -5.37
C THR A 102 16.25 1.90 -5.43
N VAL A 103 16.18 0.67 -4.93
CA VAL A 103 14.92 0.00 -4.59
C VAL A 103 14.75 -0.03 -3.09
N GLU A 104 13.53 0.17 -2.62
CA GLU A 104 13.20 0.17 -1.18
C GLU A 104 12.63 -1.20 -0.78
N ILE A 105 13.03 -1.66 0.41
CA ILE A 105 12.46 -2.78 1.15
C ILE A 105 11.73 -2.18 2.35
N ASP A 106 10.42 -2.42 2.45
CA ASP A 106 9.58 -1.81 3.49
C ASP A 106 10.04 -2.26 4.88
N CYS A 107 10.30 -3.57 5.03
CA CYS A 107 10.85 -4.15 6.25
C CYS A 107 11.83 -5.29 5.94
N LEU A 108 12.99 -5.32 6.60
CA LEU A 108 13.99 -6.37 6.47
C LEU A 108 14.19 -7.09 7.80
N VAL A 109 13.98 -8.40 7.82
CA VAL A 109 14.20 -9.30 8.98
C VAL A 109 15.20 -10.38 8.57
N GLY A 110 16.43 -10.33 9.09
CA GLY A 110 17.49 -11.24 8.64
C GLY A 110 17.65 -11.22 7.11
N LYS A 111 17.28 -12.33 6.44
CA LYS A 111 17.29 -12.42 4.97
C LYS A 111 15.94 -12.11 4.32
N HIS A 112 14.85 -11.98 5.08
CA HIS A 112 13.51 -11.76 4.55
C HIS A 112 13.27 -10.28 4.27
N ALA A 113 13.11 -9.94 2.99
CA ALA A 113 12.85 -8.59 2.51
C ALA A 113 11.37 -8.42 2.16
N TYR A 114 10.62 -7.80 3.06
CA TYR A 114 9.19 -7.61 2.95
C TYR A 114 8.81 -6.42 2.06
N GLU A 115 7.86 -6.67 1.17
CA GLU A 115 7.04 -5.69 0.45
C GLU A 115 5.60 -5.79 0.95
N ILE A 116 5.06 -4.71 1.49
CA ILE A 116 3.76 -4.68 2.12
C ILE A 116 2.81 -3.87 1.24
N LYS A 117 1.67 -4.47 0.91
CA LYS A 117 0.60 -3.84 0.14
C LYS A 117 -0.73 -4.05 0.83
N TRP A 118 -1.52 -2.98 0.92
CA TRP A 118 -2.90 -3.13 1.34
C TRP A 118 -3.75 -3.77 0.23
N LYS A 119 -3.61 -3.27 -1.00
CA LYS A 119 -4.28 -3.77 -2.20
C LYS A 119 -3.47 -3.37 -3.42
N ASP A 120 -3.41 -4.23 -4.43
CA ASP A 120 -2.84 -3.90 -5.73
C ASP A 120 -3.87 -4.16 -6.84
N ALA A 121 -4.40 -3.07 -7.38
CA ALA A 121 -5.40 -3.07 -8.44
C ALA A 121 -4.80 -2.75 -9.82
N THR A 122 -3.48 -2.87 -9.98
CA THR A 122 -2.84 -2.61 -11.27
C THR A 122 -3.44 -3.47 -12.37
N THR A 123 -3.65 -2.84 -13.53
CA THR A 123 -4.12 -3.51 -14.75
C THR A 123 -3.11 -3.42 -15.89
N ASP A 124 -2.02 -2.67 -15.70
CA ASP A 124 -0.99 -2.50 -16.71
C ASP A 124 0.21 -3.44 -16.52
N GLY A 125 0.93 -3.69 -17.61
CA GLY A 125 2.12 -4.53 -17.60
C GLY A 125 3.39 -3.80 -17.15
N ASP A 126 3.36 -2.46 -17.05
CA ASP A 126 4.54 -1.67 -16.67
C ASP A 126 4.87 -1.86 -15.18
N HIS A 127 3.83 -1.94 -14.35
CA HIS A 127 3.96 -2.32 -12.94
C HIS A 127 4.62 -3.70 -12.76
N ILE A 128 4.33 -4.68 -13.62
CA ILE A 128 4.94 -6.02 -13.54
C ILE A 128 6.44 -5.94 -13.86
N LYS A 129 6.85 -5.17 -14.86
CA LYS A 129 8.27 -5.02 -15.23
C LYS A 129 9.06 -4.37 -14.10
N LYS A 130 8.49 -3.33 -13.48
CA LYS A 130 9.09 -2.65 -12.32
C LYS A 130 9.24 -3.61 -11.15
N GLU A 131 8.22 -4.42 -10.89
CA GLU A 131 8.29 -5.42 -9.82
C GLU A 131 9.33 -6.49 -10.13
N HIS A 132 9.36 -7.05 -11.34
CA HIS A 132 10.38 -8.01 -11.75
C HIS A 132 11.80 -7.48 -11.52
N LYS A 133 12.05 -6.23 -11.91
CA LYS A 133 13.34 -5.57 -11.68
C LYS A 133 13.66 -5.46 -10.19
N ARG A 134 12.72 -4.94 -9.39
CA ARG A 134 12.88 -4.76 -7.96
C ARG A 134 13.23 -6.07 -7.26
N VAL A 135 12.47 -7.11 -7.55
CA VAL A 135 12.57 -8.38 -6.86
C VAL A 135 13.87 -9.12 -7.26
N LYS A 136 14.31 -8.97 -8.52
CA LYS A 136 15.63 -9.44 -8.95
C LYS A 136 16.78 -8.75 -8.19
N ILE A 137 16.74 -7.42 -8.04
CA ILE A 137 17.77 -6.68 -7.28
C ILE A 137 17.85 -7.17 -5.83
N ILE A 138 16.69 -7.40 -5.20
CA ILE A 138 16.62 -7.93 -3.82
C ILE A 138 17.23 -9.33 -3.73
N LYS A 139 16.91 -10.20 -4.70
CA LYS A 139 17.46 -11.56 -4.78
C LYS A 139 18.97 -11.56 -4.97
N ASP A 140 19.47 -10.75 -5.91
CA ASP A 140 20.89 -10.63 -6.24
C ASP A 140 21.70 -10.06 -5.05
N ALA A 141 21.07 -9.24 -4.21
CA ALA A 141 21.63 -8.76 -2.94
C ALA A 141 21.65 -9.83 -1.82
N GLY A 142 21.17 -11.06 -2.09
CA GLY A 142 21.21 -12.19 -1.14
C GLY A 142 19.99 -12.30 -0.23
N TYR A 143 18.93 -11.54 -0.47
CA TYR A 143 17.70 -11.57 0.31
C TYR A 143 16.63 -12.48 -0.32
N VAL A 144 15.68 -12.91 0.51
CA VAL A 144 14.45 -13.62 0.12
C VAL A 144 13.34 -12.58 0.04
N PRO A 145 12.85 -12.24 -1.16
CA PRO A 145 11.77 -11.27 -1.30
C PRO A 145 10.45 -11.90 -0.87
N ILE A 146 9.73 -11.23 0.02
CA ILE A 146 8.42 -11.67 0.52
C ILE A 146 7.41 -10.56 0.27
N ARG A 147 6.32 -10.86 -0.44
CA ARG A 147 5.23 -9.92 -0.66
C ARG A 147 4.00 -10.30 0.14
N ILE A 148 3.45 -9.32 0.84
CA ILE A 148 2.22 -9.46 1.63
C ILE A 148 1.20 -8.47 1.08
N MET A 149 0.09 -8.96 0.52
CA MET A 149 -1.00 -8.15 -0.01
C MET A 149 -2.32 -8.44 0.71
N PHE A 150 -2.77 -7.57 1.60
CA PHE A 150 -3.87 -7.88 2.52
C PHE A 150 -5.25 -8.03 1.88
N PHE A 151 -5.51 -7.36 0.76
CA PHE A 151 -6.80 -7.39 0.07
C PHE A 151 -6.62 -7.73 -1.42
N GLU A 152 -7.44 -8.67 -1.90
CA GLU A 152 -7.47 -9.05 -3.31
C GLU A 152 -8.11 -7.94 -4.18
N PRO A 153 -7.65 -7.78 -5.44
CA PRO A 153 -8.35 -6.93 -6.38
C PRO A 153 -9.64 -7.61 -6.88
N ASN A 154 -10.61 -6.80 -7.30
CA ASN A 154 -11.90 -7.31 -7.77
C ASN A 154 -11.94 -7.53 -9.30
N ARG A 155 -11.14 -6.79 -10.07
CA ARG A 155 -11.18 -6.83 -11.54
C ARG A 155 -10.40 -8.04 -12.04
N ASP A 156 -10.98 -8.84 -12.94
CA ASP A 156 -10.34 -10.03 -13.53
C ASP A 156 -8.93 -9.78 -14.08
N GLN A 157 -8.73 -8.63 -14.72
CA GLN A 157 -7.41 -8.27 -15.25
C GLN A 157 -6.38 -8.07 -14.14
N ALA A 158 -6.76 -7.41 -13.04
CA ALA A 158 -5.89 -7.24 -11.89
C ALA A 158 -5.61 -8.59 -11.20
N ILE A 159 -6.62 -9.45 -11.06
CA ILE A 159 -6.47 -10.82 -10.52
C ILE A 159 -5.45 -11.61 -11.35
N LYS A 160 -5.55 -11.59 -12.68
CA LYS A 160 -4.58 -12.24 -13.59
C LYS A 160 -3.17 -11.70 -13.42
N ILE A 161 -3.01 -10.40 -13.18
CA ILE A 161 -1.70 -9.78 -12.94
C ILE A 161 -1.13 -10.20 -11.60
N GLN A 162 -1.92 -10.20 -10.53
CA GLN A 162 -1.47 -10.67 -9.22
C GLN A 162 -1.07 -12.16 -9.26
N SER A 163 -1.76 -13.00 -10.04
CA SER A 163 -1.34 -14.38 -10.28
C SER A 163 0.02 -14.48 -10.98
N LYS A 164 0.31 -13.61 -11.95
CA LYS A 164 1.63 -13.53 -12.59
C LYS A 164 2.72 -13.06 -11.62
N LEU A 165 2.40 -12.08 -10.76
CA LEU A 165 3.32 -11.59 -9.73
C LEU A 165 3.62 -12.67 -8.68
N LYS A 166 2.62 -13.45 -8.26
CA LYS A 166 2.83 -14.58 -7.36
C LYS A 166 3.82 -15.59 -7.95
N LYS A 167 3.60 -16.02 -9.20
CA LYS A 167 4.54 -16.91 -9.91
C LYS A 167 5.94 -16.31 -10.05
N LEU A 168 6.03 -15.00 -10.31
CA LEU A 168 7.31 -14.30 -10.38
C LEU A 168 8.08 -14.44 -9.06
N TYR A 169 7.44 -14.19 -7.92
CA TYR A 169 8.06 -14.33 -6.60
C TYR A 169 8.49 -15.77 -6.32
N GLU A 170 7.63 -16.75 -6.61
CA GLU A 170 7.94 -18.17 -6.41
C GLU A 170 9.13 -18.63 -7.27
N ASN A 171 9.18 -18.23 -8.55
CA ASN A 171 10.21 -18.66 -9.50
C ASN A 171 11.63 -18.21 -9.15
N ILE A 172 11.79 -17.12 -8.42
CA ILE A 172 13.09 -16.58 -7.98
C ILE A 172 13.45 -17.03 -6.56
N GLY A 173 12.63 -17.90 -5.96
CA GLY A 173 12.78 -18.39 -4.59
C GLY A 173 12.40 -17.36 -3.53
N GLY A 174 11.40 -16.52 -3.81
CA GLY A 174 10.72 -15.67 -2.85
C GLY A 174 9.32 -16.19 -2.50
N GLU A 175 8.57 -15.41 -1.73
CA GLU A 175 7.24 -15.78 -1.22
C GLU A 175 6.21 -14.70 -1.51
N TYR A 176 4.96 -15.11 -1.72
CA TYR A 176 3.85 -14.19 -2.01
C TYR A 176 2.57 -14.66 -1.30
N TYR A 177 2.04 -13.80 -0.42
CA TYR A 177 0.83 -14.03 0.35
C TYR A 177 -0.19 -12.95 0.02
N SER A 178 -1.43 -13.34 -0.24
CA SER A 178 -2.51 -12.39 -0.51
C SER A 178 -3.83 -12.75 0.14
N GLY A 179 -4.68 -11.74 0.37
CA GLY A 179 -5.98 -11.91 1.00
C GLY A 179 -5.86 -12.54 2.39
N GLU A 180 -6.64 -13.58 2.67
CA GLU A 180 -6.59 -14.31 3.94
C GLU A 180 -5.22 -14.95 4.23
N ASP A 181 -4.47 -15.33 3.20
CA ASP A 181 -3.11 -15.87 3.39
C ASP A 181 -2.17 -14.82 3.95
N ALA A 182 -2.29 -13.56 3.51
CA ALA A 182 -1.49 -12.45 4.04
C ALA A 182 -1.77 -12.20 5.53
N TRP A 183 -3.05 -12.19 5.92
CA TRP A 183 -3.44 -12.04 7.33
C TRP A 183 -2.95 -13.20 8.21
N ARG A 184 -3.13 -14.44 7.73
CA ARG A 184 -2.64 -15.64 8.44
C ARG A 184 -1.12 -15.66 8.56
N TYR A 185 -0.42 -15.29 7.49
CA TYR A 185 1.04 -15.22 7.47
C TYR A 185 1.54 -14.20 8.51
N LEU A 186 1.04 -12.96 8.48
CA LEU A 186 1.47 -11.95 9.45
C LEU A 186 1.22 -12.38 10.90
N LYS A 187 0.05 -12.99 11.18
CA LYS A 187 -0.27 -13.50 12.51
C LYS A 187 0.66 -14.64 12.93
N LYS A 188 1.00 -15.55 12.01
CA LYS A 188 1.94 -16.64 12.27
C LYS A 188 3.35 -16.11 12.54
N GLU A 189 3.80 -15.16 11.75
CA GLU A 189 5.14 -14.57 11.84
C GLU A 189 5.30 -13.75 13.12
N THR A 190 4.28 -12.99 13.52
CA THR A 190 4.40 -12.00 14.60
C THR A 190 3.70 -12.38 15.91
N GLY A 191 2.82 -13.37 15.87
CA GLY A 191 1.89 -13.68 16.97
C GLY A 191 0.77 -12.65 17.17
N ILE A 192 0.66 -11.62 16.32
CA ILE A 192 -0.28 -10.50 16.47
C ILE A 192 -1.41 -10.64 15.44
N ASP A 193 -2.66 -10.61 15.92
CA ASP A 193 -3.85 -10.68 15.08
C ASP A 193 -4.31 -9.28 14.65
N LEU A 194 -3.59 -8.71 13.67
CA LEU A 194 -3.89 -7.37 13.16
C LEU A 194 -5.29 -7.29 12.51
N LYS A 195 -5.78 -8.38 11.91
CA LYS A 195 -7.11 -8.42 11.31
C LYS A 195 -8.20 -8.22 12.37
N ARG A 196 -8.06 -8.90 13.52
CA ARG A 196 -8.99 -8.75 14.65
C ARG A 196 -9.05 -7.32 15.19
N LEU A 197 -7.94 -6.57 15.17
CA LEU A 197 -7.94 -5.16 15.55
C LEU A 197 -8.91 -4.36 14.67
N PHE A 198 -8.85 -4.53 13.34
CA PHE A 198 -9.77 -3.84 12.43
C PHE A 198 -11.21 -4.29 12.58
N GLU A 199 -11.46 -5.57 12.86
CA GLU A 199 -12.81 -6.10 13.10
C GLU A 199 -13.47 -5.51 14.34
N LYS A 200 -12.70 -5.22 15.40
CA LYS A 200 -13.18 -4.53 16.61
C LYS A 200 -13.54 -3.06 16.35
N LEU A 201 -13.05 -2.46 15.27
CA LEU A 201 -13.27 -1.07 14.90
C LEU A 201 -14.40 -0.88 13.88
N LYS A 202 -15.06 -1.97 13.46
CA LYS A 202 -16.23 -1.90 12.59
C LYS A 202 -17.38 -1.18 13.31
N GLU A 203 -18.21 -0.52 12.51
CA GLU A 203 -19.38 0.27 12.93
C GLU A 203 -20.24 -0.42 13.99
#